data_AF-C8RWH6-F1
#
_entry.id   AF-C8RWH6-F1
#
_cell.length_a   1.000
_cell.length_b   1.000
_cell.length_c   1.000
_cell.angle_alpha   90.00
_cell.angle_beta   90.00
_cell.angle_gamma   90.00
#
_symmetry.space_group_name_H-M   'P 1'
#
loop_
_entity.id
_entity.type
_entity.pdbx_description
1 polymer ?
#
loop_
_entity_poly.entity_id
_entity_poly.type
_entity_poly.pdbx_seq_one_letter_code
_entity_poly.pdbx_strand_id
1 'polypeptide(L)'
;MTRETRTWTLLVGLSALSTLLALLLPDLTGIGLWLAGAALLALAFAKARLILADYLGLAAARPWLAGFTGVLALLMSLWLVLLLVA
;
A
#
# COMPACT_ATOMS: atom_id res chain seq x y z
N MET A 1 -13.84 -0.19 20.42
CA MET A 1 -13.75 -0.60 19.00
C MET A 1 -13.12 -1.99 18.94
N THR A 2 -13.68 -2.91 18.16
CA THR A 2 -13.04 -4.22 17.93
C THR A 2 -11.81 -4.06 17.03
N ARG A 3 -10.92 -5.06 17.02
CA ARG A 3 -9.72 -5.07 16.17
C ARG A 3 -10.08 -4.90 14.70
N GLU A 4 -11.15 -5.57 14.27
CA GLU A 4 -11.72 -5.47 12.92
C GLU A 4 -12.19 -4.06 12.58
N THR A 5 -12.96 -3.40 13.47
CA THR A 5 -13.42 -2.02 13.22
C THR A 5 -12.23 -1.06 13.07
N ARG A 6 -11.18 -1.22 13.88
CA ARG A 6 -9.97 -0.40 13.79
C ARG A 6 -9.24 -0.61 12.46
N THR A 7 -9.05 -1.86 12.04
CA THR A 7 -8.43 -2.20 10.75
C THR A 7 -9.26 -1.64 9.60
N TRP A 8 -10.58 -1.78 9.64
CA TRP A 8 -11.48 -1.21 8.64
C TRP A 8 -11.35 0.31 8.57
N THR A 9 -11.37 1.02 9.71
CA THR A 9 -11.20 2.49 9.71
C THR A 9 -9.85 2.92 9.14
N LEU A 10 -8.78 2.15 9.40
CA LEU A 10 -7.46 2.42 8.84
C LEU A 10 -7.46 2.23 7.31
N LEU A 11 -8.10 1.18 6.81
CA LEU A 11 -8.22 0.94 5.36
C LEU A 11 -9.01 2.06 4.66
N VAL A 12 -10.09 2.53 5.28
CA VAL A 12 -10.86 3.69 4.77
C VAL A 12 -9.96 4.93 4.72
N GLY A 13 -9.23 5.23 5.80
CA GLY A 13 -8.30 6.37 5.85
C GLY A 13 -7.19 6.28 4.80
N LEU A 14 -6.55 5.11 4.66
CA LEU A 14 -5.52 4.89 3.64
C LEU A 14 -6.08 5.02 2.22
N SER A 15 -7.32 4.59 2.00
CA SER A 15 -7.99 4.72 0.70
C SER A 15 -8.31 6.16 0.39
N ALA A 16 -8.86 6.91 1.35
CA ALA A 16 -9.10 8.35 1.20
C ALA A 16 -7.80 9.11 0.88
N LEU A 17 -6.71 8.81 1.59
CA LEU A 17 -5.41 9.41 1.32
C LEU A 17 -4.88 9.05 -0.08
N SER A 18 -5.05 7.79 -0.50
CA SER A 18 -4.69 7.36 -1.87
C SER A 18 -5.48 8.15 -2.93
N THR A 19 -6.78 8.33 -2.71
CA THR A 19 -7.67 9.08 -3.61
C THR A 19 -7.28 10.55 -3.68
N LEU A 20 -7.05 11.20 -2.53
CA LEU A 20 -6.62 12.61 -2.50
C LEU A 20 -5.29 12.81 -3.25
N LEU A 21 -4.34 11.90 -3.06
CA LEU A 21 -3.07 11.96 -3.77
C LEU A 21 -3.25 11.73 -5.29
N ALA A 22 -4.14 10.81 -5.68
CA ALA A 22 -4.46 10.55 -7.09
C ALA A 22 -5.12 11.75 -7.79
N LEU A 23 -5.88 12.59 -7.07
CA LEU A 23 -6.45 13.82 -7.64
C LEU A 23 -5.40 14.85 -8.01
N LEU A 24 -4.24 14.84 -7.35
CA LEU A 24 -3.14 15.77 -7.60
C LEU A 24 -2.23 15.31 -8.76
N LEU A 25 -2.27 14.03 -9.13
CA LEU A 25 -1.37 13.45 -10.13
C LEU A 25 -1.35 14.17 -11.49
N PRO A 26 -2.49 14.59 -12.09
CA PRO A 26 -2.51 15.22 -13.41
C PRO A 26 -1.68 16.51 -13.50
N ASP A 27 -1.54 17.22 -12.39
CA ASP A 27 -0.83 18.51 -12.33
C ASP A 27 0.65 18.36 -11.98
N LEU A 28 1.10 17.14 -11.63
CA LEU A 28 2.47 16.87 -11.23
C LEU A 28 3.34 16.48 -12.42
N THR A 29 4.56 17.02 -12.46
CA THR A 29 5.56 16.70 -13.48
C THR A 29 6.94 16.46 -12.87
N GLY A 30 7.82 15.82 -13.64
CA GLY A 30 9.20 15.52 -13.23
C GLY A 30 9.27 14.77 -11.89
N ILE A 31 10.09 15.27 -10.97
CA ILE A 31 10.32 14.63 -9.67
C ILE A 31 9.05 14.55 -8.81
N GLY A 32 8.10 15.49 -8.96
CA GLY A 32 6.84 15.49 -8.20
C GLY A 32 5.97 14.28 -8.55
N LEU A 33 5.94 13.91 -9.83
CA LEU A 33 5.21 12.74 -10.31
C LEU A 33 5.81 11.44 -9.76
N TRP A 34 7.14 11.32 -9.75
CA TRP A 34 7.85 10.17 -9.18
C TRP A 34 7.60 10.02 -7.68
N LEU A 35 7.67 11.12 -6.92
CA LEU A 35 7.40 11.10 -5.48
C LEU A 35 5.95 10.72 -5.17
N ALA A 36 4.98 11.25 -5.93
CA ALA A 36 3.58 10.90 -5.76
C ALA A 36 3.30 9.43 -6.11
N GLY A 37 3.90 8.91 -7.19
CA GLY A 37 3.80 7.49 -7.54
C GLY A 37 4.43 6.57 -6.49
N ALA A 38 5.60 6.93 -5.96
CA ALA A 38 6.24 6.18 -4.88
C ALA A 38 5.40 6.19 -3.60
N ALA A 39 4.78 7.32 -3.27
CA ALA A 39 3.85 7.42 -2.15
C ALA A 39 2.59 6.57 -2.37
N LEU A 40 2.01 6.54 -3.57
CA LEU A 40 0.89 5.64 -3.90
C LEU A 40 1.26 4.16 -3.73
N LEU A 41 2.46 3.74 -4.18
CA LEU A 41 2.95 2.38 -3.96
C LEU A 41 3.12 2.05 -2.48
N ALA A 42 3.66 2.97 -1.69
CA ALA A 42 3.78 2.81 -0.24
C ALA A 42 2.41 2.66 0.44
N LEU A 43 1.42 3.46 0.04
CA LEU A 43 0.04 3.35 0.55
C LEU A 43 -0.61 2.03 0.14
N ALA A 44 -0.40 1.57 -1.10
CA ALA A 44 -0.89 0.28 -1.57
C ALA A 44 -0.29 -0.88 -0.75
N PHE A 45 1.03 -0.85 -0.52
CA PHE A 45 1.70 -1.86 0.30
C PHE A 45 1.22 -1.87 1.75
N ALA A 46 1.01 -0.69 2.36
CA ALA A 46 0.47 -0.56 3.71
C ALA A 46 -0.93 -1.19 3.83
N LYS A 47 -1.82 -0.94 2.86
CA LYS A 47 -3.15 -1.57 2.80
C LYS A 47 -3.04 -3.09 2.67
N ALA A 48 -2.19 -3.59 1.78
CA ALA A 48 -2.00 -5.02 1.58
C ALA A 48 -1.52 -5.73 2.86
N ARG A 49 -0.58 -5.12 3.61
CA ARG A 49 -0.13 -5.65 4.90
C ARG A 49 -1.25 -5.68 5.95
N LEU A 50 -2.07 -4.64 6.03
CA LEU A 50 -3.25 -4.61 6.91
C LEU A 50 -4.23 -5.72 6.55
N ILE A 51 -4.53 -5.92 5.26
CA ILE A 51 -5.45 -6.95 4.80
C ILE A 51 -4.93 -8.35 5.13
N LEU A 52 -3.66 -8.63 4.83
CA LEU A 52 -3.05 -9.93 5.12
C LEU A 52 -3.03 -10.24 6.63
N ALA A 53 -2.61 -9.28 7.45
CA ALA A 53 -2.44 -9.52 8.87
C ALA A 53 -3.79 -9.61 9.62
N ASP A 54 -4.74 -8.73 9.30
CA ASP A 54 -5.92 -8.50 10.13
C ASP A 54 -7.23 -8.96 9.48
N TYR A 55 -7.38 -8.90 8.15
CA TYR A 55 -8.58 -9.38 7.46
C TYR A 55 -8.52 -10.88 7.15
N LEU A 56 -7.38 -11.34 6.64
CA LEU A 56 -7.14 -12.77 6.38
C LEU A 56 -6.70 -13.55 7.63
N GLY A 57 -6.45 -12.85 8.73
CA GLY A 57 -6.06 -13.46 10.00
C GLY A 57 -4.69 -14.16 9.96
N LEU A 58 -3.86 -13.92 8.94
CA LEU A 58 -2.56 -14.58 8.78
C LEU A 58 -1.56 -14.20 9.89
N ALA A 59 -1.89 -13.24 10.76
CA ALA A 59 -1.15 -13.00 11.99
C ALA A 59 -1.02 -14.27 12.86
N ALA A 60 -2.00 -15.18 12.82
CA ALA A 60 -1.91 -16.48 13.51
C ALA A 60 -0.93 -17.46 12.82
N ALA A 61 -0.63 -17.25 11.54
CA ALA A 61 0.23 -18.09 10.71
C ALA A 61 1.44 -17.28 10.18
N ARG A 62 2.35 -16.90 11.08
CA ARG A 62 3.48 -15.99 10.82
C ARG A 62 4.34 -16.37 9.60
N PRO A 63 4.66 -17.65 9.30
CA PRO A 63 5.42 -18.01 8.12
C PRO A 63 4.70 -17.63 6.81
N TRP A 64 3.39 -17.85 6.74
CA TRP A 64 2.58 -17.48 5.57
C TRP A 64 2.51 -15.97 5.40
N LEU A 65 2.28 -15.23 6.49
CA LEU A 65 2.30 -13.77 6.46
C LEU A 65 3.64 -13.22 5.95
N ALA A 66 4.76 -13.79 6.38
CA ALA A 66 6.09 -13.39 5.93
C ALA A 66 6.28 -13.69 4.43
N GLY A 67 5.87 -14.87 3.96
CA GLY A 67 5.95 -15.24 2.55
C GLY A 67 5.14 -14.30 1.64
N PHE A 68 3.86 -14.09 1.95
CA PHE A 68 3.00 -13.18 1.19
C PHE A 68 3.51 -11.74 1.22
N THR A 69 3.95 -11.27 2.38
CA THR A 69 4.54 -9.92 2.51
C THR A 69 5.82 -9.79 1.68
N GLY A 70 6.65 -10.83 1.64
CA GLY A 70 7.88 -10.86 0.84
C GLY A 70 7.62 -10.79 -0.67
N VAL A 71 6.66 -11.60 -1.16
CA VAL A 71 6.26 -11.57 -2.58
C VAL A 71 5.66 -10.20 -2.95
N LEU A 72 4.81 -9.63 -2.10
CA LEU A 72 4.28 -8.28 -2.32
C LEU A 72 5.37 -7.21 -2.29
N ALA A 73 6.33 -7.30 -1.37
CA ALA A 73 7.43 -6.35 -1.30
C ALA A 73 8.28 -6.41 -2.58
N LEU A 74 8.53 -7.60 -3.11
CA LEU A 74 9.22 -7.79 -4.39
C LEU A 74 8.43 -7.15 -5.55
N LEU A 75 7.12 -7.40 -5.62
CA LEU A 75 6.24 -6.82 -6.65
C LEU A 75 6.20 -5.29 -6.57
N MET A 76 6.04 -4.72 -5.37
CA MET A 76 6.04 -3.27 -5.17
C MET A 76 7.40 -2.65 -5.53
N SER A 77 8.51 -3.35 -5.25
CA SER A 77 9.85 -2.90 -5.65
C SER A 77 10.02 -2.90 -7.16
N LEU A 78 9.51 -3.92 -7.85
CA LEU A 78 9.50 -3.97 -9.31
C LEU A 78 8.71 -2.80 -9.90
N TRP A 79 7.53 -2.51 -9.35
CA TRP A 79 6.69 -1.40 -9.80
C TRP A 79 7.32 -0.05 -9.50
N LEU A 80 8.02 0.09 -8.38
CA LEU A 80 8.80 1.29 -8.05
C LEU A 80 9.92 1.50 -9.06
N VAL A 81 10.68 0.45 -9.41
CA VAL A 81 11.72 0.54 -10.44
C VAL A 81 11.10 0.94 -11.78
N LEU A 82 9.99 0.33 -12.18
CA LEU A 82 9.30 0.66 -13.42
C LEU A 82 8.85 2.14 -13.43
N LEU A 83 8.31 2.64 -12.32
CA LEU A 83 7.92 4.04 -12.16
C LEU A 83 9.11 5.00 -12.33
N LEU A 84 10.27 4.66 -11.80
CA LEU A 84 11.46 5.53 -11.82
C LEU A 84 12.17 5.57 -13.18
N VAL A 85 11.88 4.59 -14.05
CA VAL A 85 12.49 4.45 -15.38
C VAL A 85 11.55 4.90 -16.50
N ALA A 86 10.25 5.03 -16.22
CA ALA A 86 9.23 5.55 -17.12
C ALA A 86 9.22 7.08 -17.17
#